data_AF-A0A0B8WIV9-F1
#
_entry.id   AF-A0A0B8WIV9-F1
#
_cell.length_a   1.000
_cell.length_b   1.000
_cell.length_c   1.000
_cell.angle_alpha   90.00
_cell.angle_beta   90.00
_cell.angle_gamma   90.00
#
_symmetry.space_group_name_H-M   'P 1'
#
loop_
_entity.id
_entity.type
_entity.pdbx_description
1 polymer ?
#
loop_
_entity_poly.entity_id
_entity_poly.type
_entity_poly.pdbx_seq_one_letter_code
_entity_poly.pdbx_strand_id
1 'polypeptide(L)'
;MPLFLKFIALSVLGLALMGIDTVDSGFKVVRGTTKAIYAHNVCKKIVNSDASNDFFVSTKTAAEWSSFRAATVPGLALQSCKSCWDILNNGGSVGDGIYHIDPSGSSPYPVYCDMTTDGGGWTRLFKHQQAGGFFANAADADAKNTSDPNNSLYSILNQMDYFKTPTNRYHFRITWPGESFRNLWWQTTSPRADVVVAGYKTDFVQAYSNYWGGLEFSNGTHGPASNSSYIDGSVNHANWFYAIGSFVVWGSTPPGIPASEDMGVSHGAAEVNLWIKETDTQTIYSSCKAILNAGASKGDGIYVIDPDGAGAGVAYEVYCDMTTSGGGWTLVAHSNGAVTASTPNDFLVNTYSLASVAKPGIPNTQASLNPEQFSTLASTTDAMFISPSYNAGAAIVDLAGGTWNYNSTKCTGNLRHTSRTAGCAGQNANDNYNSSDAFNIAVNSGNEGIVPAYKASEVCYSGKGSCTFRFFLR
;
A
#
# COMPACT_ATOMS: atom_id res chain seq x y z
N MET A 1 -50.25 36.29 -3.92
CA MET A 1 -50.82 35.67 -2.69
C MET A 1 -52.01 34.84 -3.14
N PRO A 2 -52.01 33.51 -2.91
CA PRO A 2 -51.92 32.87 -1.58
C PRO A 2 -50.66 32.01 -1.43
N LEU A 3 -49.92 32.16 -0.34
CA LEU A 3 -49.99 31.39 0.92
C LEU A 3 -49.11 30.12 0.85
N PHE A 4 -47.79 30.33 0.93
CA PHE A 4 -46.82 29.29 1.26
C PHE A 4 -47.07 28.84 2.71
N LEU A 5 -47.47 27.58 2.88
CA LEU A 5 -47.63 26.96 4.18
C LEU A 5 -46.24 26.71 4.79
N LYS A 6 -45.90 27.46 5.84
CA LYS A 6 -44.81 27.14 6.77
C LYS A 6 -45.28 25.97 7.64
N PHE A 7 -44.62 24.82 7.54
CA PHE A 7 -44.71 23.79 8.58
C PHE A 7 -43.48 23.87 9.48
N ILE A 8 -43.71 24.34 10.70
CA ILE A 8 -42.89 24.05 11.89
C ILE A 8 -43.85 23.39 12.89
N ALA A 9 -43.59 22.16 13.28
CA ALA A 9 -44.10 21.59 14.52
C ALA A 9 -43.11 20.57 15.08
N LEU A 10 -42.73 20.79 16.33
CA LEU A 10 -41.81 20.07 17.18
C LEU A 10 -42.63 19.29 18.22
N SER A 11 -42.34 18.01 18.50
CA SER A 11 -42.18 17.44 19.87
C SER A 11 -42.28 15.88 19.94
N VAL A 12 -41.12 15.30 20.28
CA VAL A 12 -40.79 14.19 21.21
C VAL A 12 -41.77 13.01 21.39
N LEU A 13 -41.34 11.83 20.91
CA LEU A 13 -41.52 10.55 21.61
C LEU A 13 -40.28 9.66 21.35
N GLY A 14 -39.73 9.06 22.40
CA GLY A 14 -38.49 8.28 22.37
C GLY A 14 -38.63 6.90 21.69
N LEU A 15 -37.46 6.39 21.29
CA LEU A 15 -37.16 5.06 20.71
C LEU A 15 -37.67 4.76 19.28
N ALA A 16 -36.92 5.28 18.29
CA ALA A 16 -36.35 4.49 17.18
C ALA A 16 -35.47 5.42 16.33
N LEU A 17 -34.18 5.54 16.66
CA LEU A 17 -33.20 6.31 15.87
C LEU A 17 -32.74 5.50 14.65
N MET A 18 -33.69 4.94 13.89
CA MET A 18 -33.44 4.20 12.67
C MET A 18 -34.40 4.72 11.60
N GLY A 19 -33.91 5.57 10.69
CA GLY A 19 -34.69 5.96 9.51
C GLY A 19 -34.54 7.41 9.03
N ILE A 20 -33.41 8.09 9.24
CA ILE A 20 -33.02 9.30 8.49
C ILE A 20 -31.61 9.05 7.96
N ASP A 21 -31.25 9.64 6.80
CA ASP A 21 -30.02 9.40 6.03
C ASP A 21 -30.02 8.11 5.19
N THR A 22 -31.14 7.82 4.55
CA THR A 22 -31.26 6.80 3.51
C THR A 22 -32.01 7.36 2.30
N VAL A 23 -31.92 6.69 1.16
CA VAL A 23 -32.68 7.07 -0.05
C VAL A 23 -34.20 7.08 0.25
N ASP A 24 -34.70 6.07 0.97
CA ASP A 24 -36.14 5.93 1.24
C ASP A 24 -36.67 6.93 2.28
N SER A 25 -35.80 7.41 3.15
CA SER A 25 -36.16 8.32 4.24
C SER A 25 -35.73 9.77 4.04
N GLY A 26 -34.94 10.06 3.00
CA GLY A 26 -34.27 11.35 2.85
C GLY A 26 -33.08 11.53 3.80
N PHE A 27 -32.38 12.66 3.61
CA PHE A 27 -31.11 12.95 4.26
C PHE A 27 -31.16 14.28 5.01
N LYS A 28 -30.50 14.32 6.16
CA LYS A 28 -30.24 15.54 6.90
C LYS A 28 -28.89 16.11 6.51
N VAL A 29 -28.87 17.37 6.08
CA VAL A 29 -27.65 18.15 5.80
C VAL A 29 -27.47 19.18 6.91
N VAL A 30 -26.56 18.88 7.82
CA VAL A 30 -26.28 19.71 9.01
C VAL A 30 -25.63 21.03 8.58
N ARG A 31 -25.97 22.13 9.26
CA ARG A 31 -25.32 23.44 9.04
C ARG A 31 -23.81 23.37 9.14
N GLY A 32 -23.12 24.08 8.24
CA GLY A 32 -21.65 24.11 8.17
C GLY A 32 -21.02 22.82 7.62
N THR A 33 -21.82 21.86 7.15
CA THR A 33 -21.31 20.59 6.62
C THR A 33 -21.53 20.47 5.12
N THR A 34 -20.79 19.54 4.53
CA THR A 34 -21.00 19.09 3.15
C THR A 34 -21.40 17.63 3.18
N LYS A 35 -22.45 17.26 2.45
CA LYS A 35 -22.95 15.88 2.35
C LYS A 35 -23.13 15.48 0.90
N ALA A 36 -22.52 14.39 0.48
CA ALA A 36 -22.83 13.75 -0.79
C ALA A 36 -24.08 12.89 -0.62
N ILE A 37 -25.01 13.04 -1.56
CA ILE A 37 -26.22 12.23 -1.64
C ILE A 37 -26.21 11.54 -3.00
N TYR A 38 -26.15 10.21 -2.96
CA TYR A 38 -26.34 9.36 -4.13
C TYR A 38 -27.74 8.77 -4.12
N ALA A 39 -28.61 9.25 -5.00
CA ALA A 39 -29.98 8.77 -5.10
C ALA A 39 -30.42 8.73 -6.57
N HIS A 40 -31.14 7.67 -6.95
CA HIS A 40 -31.68 7.49 -8.30
C HIS A 40 -30.60 7.67 -9.40
N ASN A 41 -29.43 7.05 -9.19
CA ASN A 41 -28.25 7.12 -10.06
C ASN A 41 -27.62 8.50 -10.27
N VAL A 42 -28.00 9.50 -9.46
CA VAL A 42 -27.46 10.86 -9.54
C VAL A 42 -26.83 11.22 -8.20
N CYS A 43 -25.54 11.57 -8.24
CA CYS A 43 -24.84 12.13 -7.10
C CYS A 43 -24.89 13.66 -7.11
N LYS A 44 -25.21 14.26 -5.96
CA LYS A 44 -24.90 15.67 -5.69
C LYS A 44 -24.29 15.85 -4.31
N LYS A 45 -23.31 16.72 -4.24
CA LYS A 45 -22.70 17.20 -3.01
C LYS A 45 -23.39 18.49 -2.60
N ILE A 46 -24.01 18.47 -1.43
CA ILE A 46 -24.80 19.57 -0.89
C ILE A 46 -23.99 20.24 0.21
N VAL A 47 -23.59 21.49 -0.02
CA VAL A 47 -22.92 22.33 0.96
C VAL A 47 -23.99 23.16 1.67
N ASN A 48 -24.11 23.00 2.98
CA ASN A 48 -24.99 23.83 3.80
C ASN A 48 -24.18 24.94 4.48
N SER A 49 -24.27 26.15 3.93
CA SER A 49 -23.62 27.35 4.45
C SER A 49 -24.58 28.25 5.26
N ASP A 50 -25.80 27.79 5.55
CA ASP A 50 -26.73 28.53 6.40
C ASP A 50 -26.21 28.57 7.84
N ALA A 51 -26.24 29.75 8.46
CA ALA A 51 -25.68 29.95 9.80
C ALA A 51 -26.52 29.30 10.91
N SER A 52 -27.80 29.02 10.66
CA SER A 52 -28.77 28.68 11.70
C SER A 52 -29.51 27.37 11.46
N ASN A 53 -29.67 26.95 10.21
CA ASN A 53 -30.61 25.89 9.84
C ASN A 53 -29.90 24.64 9.31
N ASP A 54 -30.31 23.49 9.86
CA ASP A 54 -30.13 22.21 9.20
C ASP A 54 -31.22 22.07 8.11
N PHE A 55 -30.90 21.39 7.00
CA PHE A 55 -31.87 21.11 5.96
C PHE A 55 -32.16 19.62 5.87
N PHE A 56 -33.41 19.30 5.54
CA PHE A 56 -33.81 17.95 5.17
C PHE A 56 -34.06 17.88 3.67
N VAL A 57 -33.48 16.86 3.03
CA VAL A 57 -33.54 16.64 1.58
C VAL A 57 -34.30 15.35 1.33
N SER A 58 -35.53 15.46 0.81
CA SER A 58 -36.31 14.28 0.40
C SER A 58 -35.70 13.66 -0.85
N THR A 59 -35.49 12.34 -0.81
CA THR A 59 -34.97 11.57 -1.95
C THR A 59 -35.74 10.28 -2.20
N LYS A 60 -36.90 10.11 -1.55
CA LYS A 60 -37.67 8.86 -1.60
C LYS A 60 -38.07 8.49 -3.03
N THR A 61 -38.50 9.48 -3.82
CA THR A 61 -38.81 9.29 -5.24
C THR A 61 -37.85 10.06 -6.15
N ALA A 62 -37.67 9.56 -7.37
CA ALA A 62 -36.88 10.26 -8.39
C ALA A 62 -37.43 11.66 -8.69
N ALA A 63 -38.75 11.85 -8.60
CA ALA A 63 -39.41 13.13 -8.78
C ALA A 63 -39.02 14.12 -7.68
N GLU A 64 -39.12 13.73 -6.40
CA GLU A 64 -38.70 14.58 -5.27
C GLU A 64 -37.22 14.97 -5.39
N TRP A 65 -36.35 14.00 -5.69
CA TRP A 65 -34.93 14.27 -5.87
C TRP A 65 -34.67 15.24 -7.02
N SER A 66 -35.37 15.06 -8.15
CA SER A 66 -35.27 15.98 -9.29
C SER A 66 -35.78 17.39 -8.96
N SER A 67 -36.91 17.50 -8.25
CA SER A 67 -37.47 18.78 -7.84
C SER A 67 -36.54 19.54 -6.90
N PHE A 68 -35.92 18.86 -5.93
CA PHE A 68 -34.93 19.48 -5.06
C PHE A 68 -33.73 20.01 -5.86
N ARG A 69 -33.17 19.20 -6.77
CA ARG A 69 -32.00 19.62 -7.57
C ARG A 69 -32.30 20.78 -8.52
N ALA A 70 -33.55 20.95 -8.94
CA ALA A 70 -33.99 22.07 -9.79
C ALA A 70 -34.32 23.34 -8.99
N ALA A 71 -34.45 23.23 -7.65
CA ALA A 71 -34.81 24.35 -6.80
C ALA A 71 -33.58 25.15 -6.37
N THR A 72 -33.73 26.48 -6.32
CA THR A 72 -32.77 27.34 -5.62
C THR A 72 -33.19 27.43 -4.16
N VAL A 73 -32.42 26.81 -3.27
CA VAL A 73 -32.65 26.84 -1.83
C VAL A 73 -31.62 27.78 -1.19
N PRO A 74 -32.03 28.92 -0.62
CA PRO A 74 -31.11 29.83 0.07
C PRO A 74 -30.31 29.10 1.16
N GLY A 75 -28.99 29.31 1.19
CA GLY A 75 -28.10 28.66 2.15
C GLY A 75 -27.56 27.28 1.73
N LEU A 76 -28.09 26.69 0.65
CA LEU A 76 -27.57 25.45 0.07
C LEU A 76 -26.90 25.70 -1.28
N ALA A 77 -25.73 25.08 -1.48
CA ALA A 77 -25.08 25.00 -2.78
C ALA A 77 -24.98 23.54 -3.24
N LEU A 78 -25.41 23.26 -4.47
CA LEU A 78 -25.32 21.94 -5.07
C LEU A 78 -24.10 21.88 -6.00
N GLN A 79 -23.27 20.88 -5.79
CA GLN A 79 -22.08 20.59 -6.59
C GLN A 79 -22.17 19.16 -7.14
N SER A 80 -21.53 18.93 -8.29
CA SER A 80 -21.34 17.58 -8.81
C SER A 80 -20.33 16.80 -7.96
N CYS A 81 -20.59 15.51 -7.76
CA CYS A 81 -19.63 14.61 -7.13
C CYS A 81 -18.57 14.24 -8.15
N LYS A 82 -17.31 14.55 -7.85
CA LYS A 82 -16.23 14.48 -8.85
C LYS A 82 -15.62 13.10 -9.01
N SER A 83 -15.69 12.26 -7.98
CA SER A 83 -15.03 10.96 -7.95
C SER A 83 -15.59 10.05 -6.86
N CYS A 84 -15.10 8.80 -6.83
CA CYS A 84 -15.44 7.87 -5.77
C CYS A 84 -14.98 8.34 -4.39
N TRP A 85 -13.81 9.01 -4.29
CA TRP A 85 -13.34 9.59 -3.04
C TRP A 85 -14.20 10.76 -2.58
N ASP A 86 -14.59 11.65 -3.50
CA ASP A 86 -15.49 12.78 -3.17
C ASP A 86 -16.84 12.26 -2.65
N ILE A 87 -17.35 11.17 -3.21
CA ILE A 87 -18.57 10.50 -2.74
C ILE A 87 -18.36 9.92 -1.34
N LEU A 88 -17.34 9.10 -1.14
CA LEU A 88 -17.09 8.42 0.14
C LEU A 88 -16.80 9.42 1.27
N ASN A 89 -15.89 10.37 1.03
CA ASN A 89 -15.42 11.33 2.02
C ASN A 89 -16.53 12.30 2.48
N ASN A 90 -17.60 12.48 1.68
CA ASN A 90 -18.76 13.27 2.05
C ASN A 90 -19.98 12.40 2.43
N GLY A 91 -19.79 11.11 2.70
CA GLY A 91 -20.82 10.21 3.25
C GLY A 91 -21.89 9.75 2.25
N GLY A 92 -21.62 9.85 0.94
CA GLY A 92 -22.55 9.46 -0.13
C GLY A 92 -22.40 8.02 -0.62
N SER A 93 -21.53 7.22 0.00
CA SER A 93 -21.31 5.83 -0.39
C SER A 93 -22.51 4.95 -0.04
N VAL A 94 -22.89 4.09 -0.98
CA VAL A 94 -23.88 3.01 -0.81
C VAL A 94 -23.23 1.62 -0.99
N GLY A 95 -21.91 1.54 -0.89
CA GLY A 95 -21.12 0.32 -1.10
C GLY A 95 -20.38 0.31 -2.45
N ASP A 96 -19.72 -0.82 -2.76
CA ASP A 96 -18.99 -0.98 -4.01
C ASP A 96 -19.94 -1.09 -5.20
N GLY A 97 -19.53 -0.57 -6.36
CA GLY A 97 -20.32 -0.71 -7.58
C GLY A 97 -20.19 0.46 -8.55
N ILE A 98 -21.14 0.55 -9.47
CA ILE A 98 -21.16 1.60 -10.49
C ILE A 98 -21.76 2.88 -9.92
N TYR A 99 -21.01 3.97 -10.00
CA TYR A 99 -21.46 5.33 -9.69
C TYR A 99 -21.38 6.19 -10.94
N HIS A 100 -22.16 7.26 -10.97
CA HIS A 100 -22.04 8.31 -11.98
C HIS A 100 -21.34 9.51 -11.35
N ILE A 101 -20.12 9.80 -11.82
CA ILE A 101 -19.30 10.92 -11.37
C ILE A 101 -19.26 11.99 -12.46
N ASP A 102 -18.96 13.22 -12.07
CA ASP A 102 -18.88 14.35 -12.99
C ASP A 102 -17.71 15.27 -12.59
N PRO A 103 -16.46 14.86 -12.89
CA PRO A 103 -15.27 15.62 -12.54
C PRO A 103 -15.18 16.97 -13.28
N SER A 104 -15.68 17.04 -14.52
CA SER A 104 -15.68 18.28 -15.33
C SER A 104 -16.81 19.25 -14.94
N GLY A 105 -17.86 18.75 -14.28
CA GLY A 105 -19.03 19.52 -13.87
C GLY A 105 -20.10 19.68 -14.96
N SER A 106 -19.92 19.05 -16.12
CA SER A 106 -20.82 19.21 -17.27
C SER A 106 -21.14 17.92 -18.02
N SER A 107 -20.41 16.82 -17.78
CA SER A 107 -20.58 15.57 -18.53
C SER A 107 -20.40 14.36 -17.60
N PRO A 108 -21.44 13.97 -16.85
CA PRO A 108 -21.38 12.81 -15.98
C PRO A 108 -21.15 11.51 -16.76
N TYR A 109 -20.38 10.58 -16.19
CA TYR A 109 -20.13 9.26 -16.78
C TYR A 109 -20.03 8.17 -15.70
N PRO A 110 -20.31 6.90 -16.06
CA PRO A 110 -20.24 5.79 -15.11
C PRO A 110 -18.78 5.40 -14.83
N VAL A 111 -18.50 5.05 -13.57
CA VAL A 111 -17.23 4.44 -13.12
C VAL A 111 -17.53 3.36 -12.10
N TYR A 112 -16.63 2.38 -11.98
CA TYR A 112 -16.66 1.46 -10.84
C TYR A 112 -15.93 2.10 -9.65
N CYS A 113 -16.63 2.24 -8.53
CA CYS A 113 -16.07 2.65 -7.26
C CYS A 113 -15.88 1.45 -6.34
N ASP A 114 -14.66 1.31 -5.82
CA ASP A 114 -14.38 0.47 -4.66
C ASP A 114 -14.37 1.37 -3.42
N MET A 115 -15.42 1.21 -2.62
CA MET A 115 -15.74 1.96 -1.41
C MET A 115 -15.34 1.21 -0.13
N THR A 116 -14.75 0.02 -0.22
CA THR A 116 -14.47 -0.83 0.94
C THR A 116 -12.99 -1.13 1.13
N THR A 117 -12.26 -1.47 0.06
CA THR A 117 -10.89 -1.99 0.16
C THR A 117 -9.90 -0.84 0.34
N ASP A 118 -8.90 -1.02 1.20
CA ASP A 118 -7.86 -0.02 1.51
C ASP A 118 -8.45 1.36 1.86
N GLY A 119 -9.52 1.36 2.68
CA GLY A 119 -10.22 2.56 3.11
C GLY A 119 -11.16 3.18 2.06
N GLY A 120 -11.40 2.49 0.94
CA GLY A 120 -12.41 2.84 -0.06
C GLY A 120 -12.18 4.16 -0.81
N GLY A 121 -13.14 4.53 -1.65
CA GLY A 121 -13.13 5.76 -2.44
C GLY A 121 -12.23 5.67 -3.67
N TRP A 122 -11.89 4.46 -4.08
CA TRP A 122 -11.05 4.20 -5.25
C TRP A 122 -11.88 4.24 -6.53
N THR A 123 -11.46 5.08 -7.47
CA THR A 123 -12.06 5.15 -8.82
C THR A 123 -11.28 4.22 -9.76
N ARG A 124 -11.95 3.25 -10.40
CA ARG A 124 -11.28 2.40 -11.41
C ARG A 124 -11.00 3.20 -12.67
N LEU A 125 -9.71 3.37 -13.00
CA LEU A 125 -9.28 3.99 -14.24
C LEU A 125 -9.17 2.99 -15.38
N PHE A 126 -8.77 1.76 -15.07
CA PHE A 126 -8.42 0.77 -16.07
C PHE A 126 -8.73 -0.64 -15.58
N LYS A 127 -9.15 -1.49 -16.52
CA LYS A 127 -9.36 -2.92 -16.34
C LYS A 127 -8.93 -3.65 -17.60
N HIS A 128 -8.08 -4.65 -17.44
CA HIS A 128 -7.70 -5.58 -18.49
C HIS A 128 -7.89 -7.00 -17.98
N GLN A 129 -8.91 -7.68 -18.49
CA GLN A 129 -9.11 -9.12 -18.35
C GLN A 129 -8.61 -9.82 -19.61
N GLN A 130 -7.66 -10.75 -19.45
CA GLN A 130 -7.09 -11.53 -20.55
C GLN A 130 -8.16 -12.27 -21.37
N ALA A 131 -9.22 -12.75 -20.73
CA ALA A 131 -10.32 -13.44 -21.42
C ALA A 131 -11.04 -12.55 -22.46
N GLY A 132 -10.97 -11.21 -22.29
CA GLY A 132 -11.49 -10.24 -23.26
C GLY A 132 -10.51 -9.88 -24.39
N GLY A 133 -9.31 -10.47 -24.40
CA GLY A 133 -8.25 -10.20 -25.37
C GLY A 133 -7.21 -9.20 -24.89
N PHE A 134 -6.52 -8.57 -25.84
CA PHE A 134 -5.46 -7.58 -25.61
C PHE A 134 -5.80 -6.27 -26.33
N PHE A 135 -5.21 -5.17 -25.88
CA PHE A 135 -5.42 -3.86 -26.50
C PHE A 135 -4.71 -3.79 -27.85
N ALA A 136 -5.30 -3.06 -28.80
CA ALA A 136 -4.75 -3.00 -30.15
C ALA A 136 -3.47 -2.15 -30.24
N ASN A 137 -3.38 -1.09 -29.41
CA ASN A 137 -2.28 -0.13 -29.35
C ASN A 137 -2.49 0.83 -28.16
N ALA A 138 -1.56 1.78 -27.98
CA ALA A 138 -1.61 2.79 -26.93
C ALA A 138 -2.89 3.64 -26.92
N ALA A 139 -3.42 4.05 -28.09
CA ALA A 139 -4.64 4.85 -28.14
C ALA A 139 -5.87 4.04 -27.70
N ASP A 140 -5.93 2.76 -28.08
CA ASP A 140 -6.95 1.83 -27.60
C ASP A 140 -6.81 1.56 -26.09
N ALA A 141 -5.59 1.51 -25.56
CA ALA A 141 -5.37 1.37 -24.11
C ALA A 141 -5.68 2.65 -23.33
N ASP A 142 -5.57 3.84 -23.94
CA ASP A 142 -5.79 5.13 -23.27
C ASP A 142 -7.27 5.46 -23.02
N ALA A 143 -8.16 5.01 -23.91
CA ALA A 143 -9.60 5.19 -23.78
C ALA A 143 -10.39 4.10 -24.53
N LYS A 144 -11.06 3.20 -23.78
CA LYS A 144 -11.83 2.08 -24.36
C LYS A 144 -13.02 1.72 -23.50
N ASN A 145 -14.15 1.45 -24.15
CA ASN A 145 -15.40 1.06 -23.49
C ASN A 145 -15.78 1.99 -22.33
N THR A 146 -15.55 3.30 -22.49
CA THR A 146 -15.62 4.30 -21.40
C THR A 146 -16.99 4.44 -20.73
N SER A 147 -18.05 3.94 -21.37
CA SER A 147 -19.42 3.91 -20.84
C SER A 147 -19.79 2.60 -20.14
N ASP A 148 -18.93 1.58 -20.17
CA ASP A 148 -19.14 0.27 -19.55
C ASP A 148 -17.96 -0.10 -18.65
N PRO A 149 -17.94 0.37 -17.39
CA PRO A 149 -16.84 0.09 -16.47
C PRO A 149 -16.64 -1.40 -16.19
N ASN A 150 -17.63 -2.25 -16.44
CA ASN A 150 -17.52 -3.70 -16.20
C ASN A 150 -16.89 -4.47 -17.36
N ASN A 151 -16.72 -3.83 -18.52
CA ASN A 151 -16.14 -4.45 -19.70
C ASN A 151 -14.78 -5.09 -19.39
N SER A 152 -14.47 -6.20 -20.07
CA SER A 152 -13.20 -6.90 -19.92
C SER A 152 -12.00 -6.03 -20.33
N LEU A 153 -12.17 -5.10 -21.28
CA LEU A 153 -11.17 -4.11 -21.64
C LEU A 153 -11.77 -2.72 -21.43
N TYR A 154 -11.55 -2.12 -20.28
CA TYR A 154 -12.07 -0.80 -19.92
C TYR A 154 -10.92 0.15 -19.61
N SER A 155 -10.98 1.37 -20.13
CA SER A 155 -9.99 2.40 -19.85
C SER A 155 -10.58 3.80 -19.95
N ILE A 156 -10.34 4.58 -18.90
CA ILE A 156 -10.50 6.04 -18.85
C ILE A 156 -9.17 6.70 -18.43
N LEU A 157 -8.04 6.11 -18.80
CA LEU A 157 -6.70 6.65 -18.46
C LEU A 157 -6.55 8.10 -18.93
N ASN A 158 -7.18 8.47 -20.05
CA ASN A 158 -7.22 9.84 -20.52
C ASN A 158 -7.89 10.87 -19.57
N GLN A 159 -8.64 10.41 -18.56
CA GLN A 159 -9.28 11.23 -17.53
C GLN A 159 -8.46 11.34 -16.24
N MET A 160 -7.33 10.63 -16.09
CA MET A 160 -6.64 10.47 -14.81
C MET A 160 -6.24 11.79 -14.12
N ASP A 161 -6.01 12.85 -14.91
CA ASP A 161 -5.63 14.17 -14.39
C ASP A 161 -6.73 14.86 -13.57
N TYR A 162 -8.00 14.49 -13.75
CA TYR A 162 -9.10 14.98 -12.91
C TYR A 162 -9.02 14.48 -11.47
N PHE A 163 -8.30 13.39 -11.24
CA PHE A 163 -8.21 12.68 -9.96
C PHE A 163 -6.84 12.86 -9.30
N LYS A 164 -6.14 13.95 -9.62
CA LYS A 164 -4.93 14.29 -8.87
C LYS A 164 -5.29 14.68 -7.44
N THR A 165 -4.40 14.31 -6.55
CA THR A 165 -4.49 14.70 -5.15
C THR A 165 -4.33 16.22 -4.99
N PRO A 166 -4.70 16.82 -3.83
CA PRO A 166 -4.54 18.25 -3.59
C PRO A 166 -3.11 18.79 -3.78
N THR A 167 -2.08 17.95 -3.59
CA THR A 167 -0.68 18.30 -3.84
C THR A 167 -0.17 17.91 -5.24
N ASN A 168 -1.10 17.68 -6.19
CA ASN A 168 -0.83 17.42 -7.60
C ASN A 168 -0.03 16.12 -7.84
N ARG A 169 -0.38 15.05 -7.12
CA ARG A 169 0.17 13.69 -7.32
C ARG A 169 -0.92 12.75 -7.83
N TYR A 170 -0.50 11.61 -8.34
CA TYR A 170 -1.39 10.46 -8.52
C TYR A 170 -1.18 9.51 -7.35
N HIS A 171 -2.24 9.17 -6.63
CA HIS A 171 -2.26 8.06 -5.66
C HIS A 171 -2.89 6.88 -6.34
N PHE A 172 -2.07 5.90 -6.71
CA PHE A 172 -2.53 4.73 -7.44
C PHE A 172 -2.66 3.54 -6.51
N ARG A 173 -3.54 2.63 -6.93
CA ARG A 173 -3.52 1.24 -6.52
C ARG A 173 -3.57 0.37 -7.77
N ILE A 174 -2.69 -0.63 -7.86
CA ILE A 174 -2.76 -1.70 -8.86
C ILE A 174 -3.15 -2.99 -8.15
N THR A 175 -4.11 -3.71 -8.72
CA THR A 175 -4.54 -5.02 -8.21
C THR A 175 -4.58 -6.03 -9.34
N TRP A 176 -4.32 -7.29 -9.00
CA TRP A 176 -4.48 -8.43 -9.90
C TRP A 176 -5.53 -9.36 -9.32
N PRO A 177 -6.81 -9.21 -9.68
CA PRO A 177 -7.87 -10.07 -9.16
C PRO A 177 -7.55 -11.57 -9.38
N GLY A 178 -7.70 -12.36 -8.32
CA GLY A 178 -7.25 -13.75 -8.28
C GLY A 178 -5.91 -13.93 -7.55
N GLU A 179 -5.12 -12.87 -7.43
CA GLU A 179 -3.88 -12.82 -6.66
C GLU A 179 -4.08 -12.16 -5.30
N SER A 180 -3.22 -12.50 -4.33
CA SER A 180 -3.20 -11.86 -3.00
C SER A 180 -2.38 -10.58 -2.94
N PHE A 181 -1.85 -10.12 -4.08
CA PHE A 181 -0.92 -8.99 -4.16
C PHE A 181 -1.59 -7.72 -4.67
N ARG A 182 -1.13 -6.59 -4.13
CA ARG A 182 -1.41 -5.26 -4.66
C ARG A 182 -0.31 -4.28 -4.28
N ASN A 183 -0.19 -3.21 -5.06
CA ASN A 183 0.65 -2.09 -4.73
C ASN A 183 -0.18 -0.82 -4.66
N LEU A 184 0.11 0.03 -3.68
CA LEU A 184 -0.42 1.36 -3.46
C LEU A 184 0.76 2.32 -3.34
N TRP A 185 0.77 3.37 -4.14
CA TRP A 185 1.88 4.33 -4.15
C TRP A 185 1.43 5.69 -4.68
N TRP A 186 2.23 6.72 -4.41
CA TRP A 186 2.14 8.01 -5.07
C TRP A 186 3.22 8.14 -6.13
N GLN A 187 2.93 8.87 -7.21
CA GLN A 187 3.93 9.43 -8.13
C GLN A 187 3.47 10.81 -8.63
N THR A 188 4.40 11.66 -9.08
CA THR A 188 4.08 13.00 -9.60
C THR A 188 4.00 13.04 -11.12
N THR A 189 4.74 12.18 -11.81
CA THR A 189 4.73 12.12 -13.27
C THR A 189 3.60 11.26 -13.80
N SER A 190 3.01 11.70 -14.91
CA SER A 190 1.96 10.92 -15.59
C SER A 190 2.59 9.68 -16.20
N PRO A 191 2.06 8.47 -15.96
CA PRO A 191 2.55 7.27 -16.63
C PRO A 191 2.22 7.27 -18.13
N ARG A 192 1.38 8.19 -18.61
CA ARG A 192 1.05 8.37 -20.04
C ARG A 192 2.07 9.22 -20.80
N ALA A 193 3.01 9.85 -20.09
CA ALA A 193 4.00 10.75 -20.67
C ALA A 193 5.37 10.08 -20.68
N ASP A 194 6.14 10.33 -21.73
CA ASP A 194 7.53 9.87 -21.85
C ASP A 194 8.45 10.72 -20.97
N VAL A 195 8.46 10.42 -19.67
CA VAL A 195 9.24 11.13 -18.64
C VAL A 195 9.72 10.13 -17.59
N VAL A 196 10.86 10.43 -16.95
CA VAL A 196 11.37 9.65 -15.80
C VAL A 196 10.33 9.63 -14.69
N VAL A 197 10.09 8.45 -14.09
CA VAL A 197 9.22 8.34 -12.92
C VAL A 197 9.77 9.20 -11.79
N ALA A 198 8.95 10.14 -11.31
CA ALA A 198 9.31 11.03 -10.21
C ALA A 198 8.24 11.04 -9.12
N GLY A 199 8.66 11.43 -7.92
CA GLY A 199 7.77 11.52 -6.77
C GLY A 199 7.24 10.18 -6.27
N TYR A 200 7.86 9.07 -6.66
CA TYR A 200 7.51 7.75 -6.16
C TYR A 200 7.57 7.73 -4.63
N LYS A 201 6.47 7.33 -4.01
CA LYS A 201 6.39 7.13 -2.57
C LYS A 201 5.47 5.96 -2.26
N THR A 202 5.95 5.02 -1.45
CA THR A 202 5.15 3.86 -1.03
C THR A 202 4.04 4.26 -0.05
N ASP A 203 2.81 3.81 -0.34
CA ASP A 203 1.74 3.64 0.66
C ASP A 203 1.85 2.24 1.26
N PHE A 204 1.79 1.24 0.38
CA PHE A 204 1.93 -0.18 0.70
C PHE A 204 2.26 -0.98 -0.57
N VAL A 205 3.31 -1.79 -0.56
CA VAL A 205 3.75 -2.55 -1.75
C VAL A 205 4.01 -4.00 -1.40
N GLN A 206 3.38 -4.94 -2.12
CA GLN A 206 3.61 -6.37 -1.92
C GLN A 206 4.43 -6.98 -3.05
N ALA A 207 4.28 -6.47 -4.26
CA ALA A 207 4.98 -6.93 -5.45
C ALA A 207 6.06 -5.90 -5.82
N TYR A 208 7.33 -6.27 -5.74
CA TYR A 208 8.45 -5.35 -5.92
C TYR A 208 9.62 -5.93 -6.72
N SER A 209 9.51 -7.19 -7.18
CA SER A 209 10.46 -7.78 -8.12
C SER A 209 10.42 -7.08 -9.48
N ASN A 210 11.33 -7.45 -10.40
CA ASN A 210 11.32 -6.98 -11.79
C ASN A 210 11.29 -5.44 -11.91
N TYR A 211 12.12 -4.78 -11.11
CA TYR A 211 12.43 -3.35 -11.21
C TYR A 211 11.24 -2.43 -10.90
N TRP A 212 10.33 -2.85 -10.01
CA TRP A 212 9.23 -2.00 -9.56
C TRP A 212 9.71 -0.63 -9.04
N GLY A 213 9.11 0.44 -9.55
CA GLY A 213 9.42 1.82 -9.14
C GLY A 213 8.30 2.82 -9.37
N GLY A 214 7.06 2.36 -9.55
CA GLY A 214 5.93 3.15 -10.06
C GLY A 214 5.66 2.84 -11.52
N LEU A 215 4.75 3.57 -12.17
CA LEU A 215 4.39 3.34 -13.57
C LEU A 215 5.04 4.36 -14.51
N GLU A 216 5.49 3.88 -15.67
CA GLU A 216 6.10 4.66 -16.75
C GLU A 216 5.50 4.34 -18.12
N PHE A 217 5.75 5.23 -19.08
CA PHE A 217 5.32 5.03 -20.47
C PHE A 217 6.27 4.05 -21.17
N SER A 218 5.73 3.01 -21.81
CA SER A 218 6.52 1.90 -22.36
C SER A 218 7.22 2.22 -23.71
N ASN A 219 7.63 3.46 -24.01
CA ASN A 219 8.17 3.85 -25.33
C ASN A 219 9.69 4.09 -25.39
N GLY A 220 10.39 3.97 -24.26
CA GLY A 220 11.84 3.74 -24.26
C GLY A 220 12.78 4.94 -24.41
N THR A 221 12.40 6.17 -24.03
CA THR A 221 13.41 7.22 -23.78
C THR A 221 14.10 7.03 -22.43
N HIS A 222 13.39 6.40 -21.49
CA HIS A 222 13.85 6.16 -20.12
C HIS A 222 13.91 4.68 -19.77
N GLY A 223 14.14 3.81 -20.78
CA GLY A 223 14.29 2.34 -20.77
C GLY A 223 14.38 1.83 -22.23
N PRO A 224 14.66 0.56 -22.56
CA PRO A 224 14.51 0.05 -23.94
C PRO A 224 13.03 0.01 -24.35
N ALA A 225 12.69 0.52 -25.54
CA ALA A 225 11.30 0.56 -26.02
C ALA A 225 10.68 -0.85 -26.05
N SER A 226 9.53 -1.01 -25.37
CA SER A 226 8.71 -2.21 -25.43
C SER A 226 7.42 -1.88 -26.17
N ASN A 227 7.18 -2.55 -27.29
CA ASN A 227 5.91 -2.48 -28.00
C ASN A 227 4.90 -3.51 -27.49
N SER A 228 5.03 -3.96 -26.24
CA SER A 228 4.20 -5.02 -25.64
C SER A 228 3.12 -4.49 -24.70
N SER A 229 3.25 -3.26 -24.21
CA SER A 229 2.29 -2.59 -23.33
C SER A 229 2.21 -1.09 -23.62
N TYR A 230 1.15 -0.45 -23.13
CA TYR A 230 1.04 1.00 -23.13
C TYR A 230 1.87 1.63 -22.00
N ILE A 231 1.75 1.07 -20.80
CA ILE A 231 2.37 1.52 -19.56
C ILE A 231 2.88 0.28 -18.83
N ASP A 232 3.99 0.38 -18.13
CA ASP A 232 4.52 -0.69 -17.29
C ASP A 232 5.15 -0.13 -16.01
N GLY A 233 5.56 -1.00 -15.10
CA GLY A 233 6.20 -0.60 -13.84
C GLY A 233 7.62 -1.11 -13.66
N SER A 234 8.21 -1.70 -14.70
CA SER A 234 9.62 -2.10 -14.73
C SER A 234 10.50 -0.89 -15.05
N VAL A 235 10.52 0.07 -14.13
CA VAL A 235 11.07 1.41 -14.34
C VAL A 235 12.51 1.35 -14.85
N ASN A 236 12.75 2.01 -15.98
CA ASN A 236 14.03 2.10 -16.65
C ASN A 236 14.69 0.74 -16.95
N HIS A 237 13.87 -0.19 -17.42
CA HIS A 237 14.30 -1.52 -17.81
C HIS A 237 13.61 -2.00 -19.10
N ALA A 238 14.20 -2.99 -19.79
CA ALA A 238 13.61 -3.60 -21.00
C ALA A 238 12.39 -4.48 -20.71
N ASN A 239 12.16 -4.70 -19.41
CA ASN A 239 11.08 -5.54 -18.92
C ASN A 239 9.79 -4.72 -19.00
N TRP A 240 8.65 -5.40 -19.02
CA TRP A 240 7.34 -4.75 -19.11
C TRP A 240 6.37 -5.36 -18.10
N PHE A 241 6.85 -5.57 -16.87
CA PHE A 241 6.03 -6.08 -15.76
C PHE A 241 5.12 -5.00 -15.21
N TYR A 242 4.13 -5.39 -14.42
CA TYR A 242 3.09 -4.48 -13.91
C TYR A 242 2.32 -3.77 -15.04
N ALA A 243 2.16 -4.47 -16.17
CA ALA A 243 1.69 -3.85 -17.41
C ALA A 243 0.25 -3.35 -17.30
N ILE A 244 0.04 -2.14 -17.78
CA ILE A 244 -1.25 -1.50 -17.99
C ILE A 244 -1.42 -1.33 -19.51
N GLY A 245 -2.45 -1.97 -20.07
CA GLY A 245 -2.71 -1.96 -21.51
C GLY A 245 -1.77 -2.88 -22.28
N SER A 246 -1.74 -4.17 -21.94
CA SER A 246 -0.91 -5.15 -22.69
C SER A 246 -1.47 -5.36 -24.11
N PHE A 247 -0.58 -5.46 -25.08
CA PHE A 247 -0.89 -5.71 -26.51
C PHE A 247 -0.69 -7.17 -26.89
N VAL A 248 0.09 -7.91 -26.10
CA VAL A 248 0.43 -9.32 -26.34
C VAL A 248 0.34 -10.11 -25.03
N VAL A 249 0.22 -11.43 -25.16
CA VAL A 249 0.26 -12.36 -24.03
C VAL A 249 1.68 -12.52 -23.48
N TRP A 250 1.80 -12.69 -22.17
CA TRP A 250 3.05 -12.98 -21.47
C TRP A 250 2.93 -14.24 -20.61
N GLY A 251 4.07 -14.86 -20.30
CA GLY A 251 4.13 -16.01 -19.39
C GLY A 251 3.61 -17.30 -20.03
N SER A 252 3.67 -18.37 -19.25
CA SER A 252 3.31 -19.72 -19.69
C SER A 252 2.57 -20.54 -18.64
N THR A 253 2.64 -20.16 -17.36
CA THR A 253 2.11 -20.96 -16.25
C THR A 253 1.45 -20.08 -15.18
N PRO A 254 0.19 -19.64 -15.38
CA PRO A 254 -0.53 -19.61 -16.66
C PRO A 254 -0.05 -18.44 -17.55
N PRO A 255 -0.37 -18.43 -18.85
CA PRO A 255 -0.16 -17.26 -19.69
C PRO A 255 -1.19 -16.18 -19.36
N GLY A 256 -0.81 -14.91 -19.45
CA GLY A 256 -1.67 -13.77 -19.14
C GLY A 256 -0.98 -12.42 -19.30
N ILE A 257 -1.25 -11.51 -18.37
CA ILE A 257 -0.73 -10.15 -18.32
C ILE A 257 0.46 -10.14 -17.37
N PRO A 258 1.63 -9.57 -17.74
CA PRO A 258 2.78 -9.58 -16.85
C PRO A 258 2.54 -8.69 -15.63
N ALA A 259 2.71 -9.29 -14.45
CA ALA A 259 2.47 -8.67 -13.15
C ALA A 259 3.78 -8.55 -12.36
N SER A 260 4.09 -9.48 -11.46
CA SER A 260 5.38 -9.59 -10.77
C SER A 260 5.77 -11.05 -10.64
N GLU A 261 7.07 -11.38 -10.68
CA GLU A 261 7.53 -12.73 -10.36
C GLU A 261 7.38 -13.10 -8.89
N ASP A 262 7.04 -12.15 -8.01
CA ASP A 262 6.62 -12.43 -6.64
C ASP A 262 5.36 -13.33 -6.59
N MET A 263 4.59 -13.37 -7.68
CA MET A 263 3.43 -14.26 -7.87
C MET A 263 3.81 -15.63 -8.44
N GLY A 264 5.03 -15.77 -8.98
CA GLY A 264 5.51 -16.98 -9.63
C GLY A 264 6.28 -16.69 -10.93
N VAL A 265 7.28 -17.52 -11.20
CA VAL A 265 8.06 -17.44 -12.44
C VAL A 265 7.17 -17.75 -13.64
N SER A 266 7.17 -16.88 -14.65
CA SER A 266 6.33 -17.01 -15.86
C SER A 266 4.82 -17.04 -15.61
N HIS A 267 4.36 -16.51 -14.47
CA HIS A 267 2.95 -16.43 -14.08
C HIS A 267 2.29 -15.15 -14.62
N GLY A 268 1.52 -15.26 -15.70
CA GLY A 268 0.74 -14.16 -16.25
C GLY A 268 -0.59 -14.02 -15.52
N ALA A 269 -0.89 -12.83 -15.01
CA ALA A 269 -2.14 -12.53 -14.33
C ALA A 269 -3.32 -12.55 -15.31
N ALA A 270 -4.46 -13.11 -14.89
CA ALA A 270 -5.67 -13.16 -15.70
C ALA A 270 -6.37 -11.79 -15.81
N GLU A 271 -6.17 -10.91 -14.83
CA GLU A 271 -6.72 -9.57 -14.78
C GLU A 271 -5.77 -8.59 -14.09
N VAL A 272 -5.75 -7.33 -14.57
CA VAL A 272 -5.15 -6.20 -13.85
C VAL A 272 -6.14 -5.04 -13.82
N ASN A 273 -6.22 -4.37 -12.67
CA ASN A 273 -7.00 -3.15 -12.47
C ASN A 273 -6.10 -2.03 -11.94
N LEU A 274 -6.20 -0.84 -12.55
CA LEU A 274 -5.59 0.38 -12.03
C LEU A 274 -6.67 1.28 -11.43
N TRP A 275 -6.42 1.75 -10.23
CA TRP A 275 -7.31 2.59 -9.44
C TRP A 275 -6.61 3.89 -9.05
N ILE A 276 -7.37 4.95 -8.86
CA ILE A 276 -6.89 6.25 -8.38
C ILE A 276 -7.75 6.78 -7.24
N LYS A 277 -7.15 7.55 -6.34
CA LYS A 277 -7.82 8.19 -5.20
C LYS A 277 -7.22 9.57 -4.91
N GLU A 278 -8.03 10.58 -4.64
CA GLU A 278 -7.54 11.96 -4.47
C GLU A 278 -7.17 12.29 -3.03
N THR A 279 -6.32 11.46 -2.43
CA THR A 279 -5.78 11.72 -1.08
C THR A 279 -4.26 11.70 -1.06
N ASP A 280 -3.69 12.63 -0.29
CA ASP A 280 -2.26 12.70 0.03
C ASP A 280 -1.97 12.27 1.47
N THR A 281 -2.99 11.81 2.20
CA THR A 281 -2.85 11.49 3.61
C THR A 281 -2.31 10.08 3.77
N GLN A 282 -1.14 9.97 4.40
CA GLN A 282 -0.59 8.71 4.87
C GLN A 282 -0.27 8.87 6.36
N THR A 283 -0.93 8.08 7.20
CA THR A 283 -0.54 7.98 8.61
C THR A 283 0.73 7.14 8.70
N ILE A 284 1.80 7.73 9.25
CA ILE A 284 3.06 7.04 9.47
C ILE A 284 3.12 6.59 10.93
N TYR A 285 3.57 5.36 11.15
CA TYR A 285 3.66 4.72 12.46
C TYR A 285 5.11 4.40 12.78
N SER A 286 5.43 4.19 14.07
CA SER A 286 6.80 3.95 14.51
C SER A 286 7.35 2.56 14.20
N SER A 287 6.49 1.56 13.99
CA SER A 287 6.90 0.20 13.67
C SER A 287 5.78 -0.57 13.00
N CYS A 288 6.09 -1.73 12.42
CA CYS A 288 5.09 -2.66 11.92
C CYS A 288 4.09 -3.07 13.01
N LYS A 289 4.52 -3.16 14.28
CA LYS A 289 3.65 -3.45 15.41
C LYS A 289 2.69 -2.31 15.70
N ALA A 290 3.13 -1.06 15.61
CA ALA A 290 2.27 0.11 15.74
C ALA A 290 1.21 0.18 14.63
N ILE A 291 1.58 -0.15 13.39
CA ILE A 291 0.62 -0.29 12.26
C ILE A 291 -0.45 -1.33 12.59
N LEU A 292 -0.02 -2.52 13.03
CA LEU A 292 -0.92 -3.62 13.34
C LEU A 292 -1.88 -3.28 14.48
N ASN A 293 -1.37 -2.72 15.58
CA ASN A 293 -2.18 -2.34 16.74
C ASN A 293 -3.20 -1.24 16.42
N ALA A 294 -2.90 -0.36 15.46
CA ALA A 294 -3.82 0.67 14.99
C ALA A 294 -4.91 0.15 14.04
N GLY A 295 -4.88 -1.14 13.66
CA GLY A 295 -5.79 -1.70 12.66
C GLY A 295 -5.51 -1.23 11.24
N ALA A 296 -4.31 -0.67 10.98
CA ALA A 296 -3.92 -0.10 9.69
C ALA A 296 -3.16 -1.10 8.79
N SER A 297 -3.04 -2.36 9.23
CA SER A 297 -2.41 -3.42 8.43
C SER A 297 -3.19 -3.69 7.16
N LYS A 298 -2.46 -3.74 6.04
CA LYS A 298 -2.92 -4.10 4.69
C LYS A 298 -2.47 -5.51 4.28
N GLY A 299 -1.83 -6.26 5.19
CA GLY A 299 -1.19 -7.56 4.98
C GLY A 299 0.34 -7.50 5.02
N ASP A 300 1.02 -8.60 4.73
CA ASP A 300 2.48 -8.63 4.62
C ASP A 300 2.94 -7.82 3.41
N GLY A 301 4.02 -7.05 3.57
CA GLY A 301 4.57 -6.22 2.49
C GLY A 301 5.42 -5.06 2.98
N ILE A 302 5.74 -4.16 2.07
CA ILE A 302 6.52 -2.96 2.31
C ILE A 302 5.61 -1.85 2.83
N TYR A 303 6.00 -1.28 3.96
CA TYR A 303 5.38 -0.11 4.58
C TYR A 303 6.42 0.98 4.81
N VAL A 304 5.94 2.20 5.06
CA VAL A 304 6.77 3.29 5.57
C VAL A 304 6.58 3.40 7.08
N ILE A 305 7.69 3.44 7.82
CA ILE A 305 7.70 3.65 9.28
C ILE A 305 8.62 4.82 9.65
N ASP A 306 8.42 5.35 10.86
CA ASP A 306 9.20 6.43 11.44
C ASP A 306 9.46 6.14 12.94
N PRO A 307 10.49 5.33 13.29
CA PRO A 307 10.67 4.84 14.65
C PRO A 307 10.96 5.90 15.71
N ASP A 308 11.58 7.02 15.35
CA ASP A 308 11.81 8.15 16.24
C ASP A 308 10.65 9.16 16.25
N GLY A 309 9.66 8.95 15.39
CA GLY A 309 8.47 9.78 15.27
C GLY A 309 8.74 11.09 14.54
N ALA A 310 7.68 11.89 14.39
CA ALA A 310 7.75 13.14 13.62
C ALA A 310 8.87 14.06 14.15
N GLY A 311 9.95 14.23 13.38
CA GLY A 311 11.11 14.98 13.86
C GLY A 311 12.40 14.74 13.08
N ALA A 312 13.47 14.39 13.82
CA ALA A 312 14.85 14.49 13.37
C ALA A 312 15.26 13.43 12.32
N GLY A 313 14.63 12.25 12.34
CA GLY A 313 14.75 11.20 11.32
C GLY A 313 13.78 11.37 10.16
N VAL A 314 14.16 10.84 8.99
CA VAL A 314 13.23 10.70 7.86
C VAL A 314 12.58 9.32 7.92
N ALA A 315 11.27 9.25 7.70
CA ALA A 315 10.57 7.98 7.54
C ALA A 315 11.15 7.16 6.37
N TYR A 316 11.16 5.84 6.50
CA TYR A 316 11.76 4.94 5.51
C TYR A 316 10.95 3.65 5.32
N GLU A 317 11.24 2.97 4.20
CA GLU A 317 10.58 1.72 3.84
C GLU A 317 11.15 0.53 4.63
N VAL A 318 10.27 -0.35 5.10
CA VAL A 318 10.60 -1.63 5.73
C VAL A 318 9.67 -2.71 5.23
N TYR A 319 10.13 -3.96 5.27
CA TYR A 319 9.24 -5.09 5.09
C TYR A 319 8.59 -5.41 6.44
N CYS A 320 7.26 -5.44 6.47
CA CYS A 320 6.47 -5.89 7.61
C CYS A 320 5.92 -7.29 7.34
N ASP A 321 6.18 -8.22 8.24
CA ASP A 321 5.42 -9.45 8.37
C ASP A 321 4.28 -9.22 9.38
N MET A 322 3.06 -9.19 8.86
CA MET A 322 1.81 -8.91 9.59
C MET A 322 1.05 -10.21 9.93
N THR A 323 1.64 -11.38 9.66
CA THR A 323 0.94 -12.67 9.71
C THR A 323 1.58 -13.64 10.71
N THR A 324 2.90 -13.84 10.64
CA THR A 324 3.62 -14.85 11.41
C THR A 324 3.52 -14.57 12.90
N SER A 325 3.09 -15.55 13.69
CA SER A 325 3.03 -15.48 15.17
C SER A 325 2.34 -14.21 15.69
N GLY A 326 1.23 -13.81 15.05
CA GLY A 326 0.45 -12.63 15.41
C GLY A 326 0.93 -11.31 14.82
N GLY A 327 1.92 -11.33 13.92
CA GLY A 327 2.29 -10.20 13.07
C GLY A 327 2.93 -9.00 13.76
N GLY A 328 3.15 -7.94 12.97
CA GLY A 328 3.76 -6.69 13.41
C GLY A 328 5.28 -6.73 13.40
N TRP A 329 5.88 -7.72 12.76
CA TRP A 329 7.32 -7.91 12.67
C TRP A 329 7.94 -6.94 11.65
N THR A 330 8.87 -6.11 12.12
CA THR A 330 9.66 -5.21 11.28
C THR A 330 10.95 -5.91 10.89
N LEU A 331 11.21 -6.09 9.59
CA LEU A 331 12.47 -6.63 9.12
C LEU A 331 13.58 -5.63 9.40
N VAL A 332 14.54 -5.99 10.26
CA VAL A 332 15.63 -5.09 10.66
C VAL A 332 16.97 -5.43 10.04
N ALA A 333 17.16 -6.68 9.61
CA ALA A 333 18.31 -7.10 8.83
C ALA A 333 18.01 -8.33 7.97
N HIS A 334 18.64 -8.42 6.81
CA HIS A 334 18.59 -9.64 5.99
C HIS A 334 19.87 -9.86 5.20
N SER A 335 20.07 -11.11 4.81
CA SER A 335 21.01 -11.54 3.79
C SER A 335 20.28 -12.49 2.85
N ASN A 336 20.41 -12.31 1.54
CA ASN A 336 19.82 -13.21 0.55
C ASN A 336 20.84 -13.50 -0.54
N GLY A 337 21.38 -14.71 -0.59
CA GLY A 337 22.41 -15.11 -1.56
C GLY A 337 23.85 -14.90 -1.09
N ALA A 338 24.76 -14.69 -2.05
CA ALA A 338 26.19 -14.63 -1.79
C ALA A 338 26.59 -13.31 -1.11
N VAL A 339 27.43 -13.41 -0.08
CA VAL A 339 28.03 -12.27 0.61
C VAL A 339 29.34 -11.92 -0.09
N THR A 340 29.61 -10.63 -0.28
CA THR A 340 30.82 -10.17 -0.98
C THR A 340 31.73 -9.38 -0.05
N ALA A 341 32.94 -9.05 -0.50
CA ALA A 341 33.87 -8.23 0.26
C ALA A 341 33.38 -6.78 0.51
N SER A 342 32.30 -6.34 -0.15
CA SER A 342 31.70 -5.01 0.06
C SER A 342 30.66 -4.98 1.20
N THR A 343 30.25 -6.14 1.73
CA THR A 343 29.38 -6.20 2.90
C THR A 343 30.21 -5.87 4.14
N PRO A 344 29.89 -4.81 4.91
CA PRO A 344 30.62 -4.46 6.11
C PRO A 344 30.53 -5.56 7.15
N ASN A 345 31.63 -5.81 7.85
CA ASN A 345 31.68 -6.73 8.98
C ASN A 345 30.79 -6.28 10.15
N ASP A 346 30.38 -5.01 10.19
CA ASP A 346 29.56 -4.42 11.23
C ASP A 346 28.12 -4.14 10.75
N PHE A 347 27.67 -4.75 9.64
CA PHE A 347 26.35 -4.42 9.07
C PHE A 347 25.18 -4.77 10.00
N LEU A 348 25.32 -5.75 10.90
CA LEU A 348 24.30 -6.03 11.93
C LEU A 348 24.29 -5.01 13.08
N VAL A 349 25.25 -4.09 13.12
CA VAL A 349 25.32 -3.01 14.13
C VAL A 349 25.21 -1.60 13.57
N ASN A 350 25.12 -1.46 12.25
CA ASN A 350 25.00 -0.19 11.54
C ASN A 350 23.88 -0.25 10.50
N THR A 351 23.47 0.93 10.02
CA THR A 351 22.60 1.01 8.85
C THR A 351 23.41 0.70 7.58
N TYR A 352 22.93 -0.26 6.79
CA TYR A 352 23.54 -0.67 5.54
C TYR A 352 22.46 -0.93 4.50
N SER A 353 22.60 -0.30 3.32
CA SER A 353 21.66 -0.47 2.20
C SER A 353 20.19 -0.26 2.61
N LEU A 354 19.88 0.87 3.28
CA LEU A 354 18.54 1.15 3.81
C LEU A 354 17.44 0.99 2.75
N ALA A 355 17.69 1.41 1.51
CA ALA A 355 16.78 1.26 0.38
C ALA A 355 16.41 -0.21 0.05
N SER A 356 17.21 -1.16 0.51
CA SER A 356 17.01 -2.60 0.27
C SER A 356 16.43 -3.32 1.47
N VAL A 357 16.33 -2.70 2.65
CA VAL A 357 15.84 -3.38 3.87
C VAL A 357 14.40 -3.87 3.69
N ALA A 358 13.61 -3.17 2.88
CA ALA A 358 12.24 -3.54 2.55
C ALA A 358 12.10 -4.66 1.50
N LYS A 359 13.19 -5.09 0.85
CA LYS A 359 13.13 -5.97 -0.33
C LYS A 359 13.87 -7.30 -0.11
N PRO A 360 13.51 -8.10 0.91
CA PRO A 360 14.26 -9.30 1.30
C PRO A 360 14.17 -10.47 0.30
N GLY A 361 13.43 -10.30 -0.81
CA GLY A 361 13.37 -11.25 -1.91
C GLY A 361 14.45 -11.05 -2.98
N ILE A 362 15.11 -9.88 -3.04
CA ILE A 362 16.10 -9.59 -4.10
C ILE A 362 17.36 -10.45 -3.88
N PRO A 363 17.80 -11.24 -4.87
CA PRO A 363 19.01 -12.05 -4.75
C PRO A 363 20.28 -11.23 -4.56
N ASN A 364 21.30 -11.83 -3.93
CA ASN A 364 22.61 -11.27 -3.65
C ASN A 364 22.57 -9.88 -2.99
N THR A 365 21.62 -9.69 -2.07
CA THR A 365 21.40 -8.43 -1.37
C THR A 365 21.53 -8.64 0.14
N GLN A 366 22.17 -7.68 0.81
CA GLN A 366 22.23 -7.58 2.26
C GLN A 366 21.78 -6.17 2.67
N ALA A 367 21.02 -6.08 3.76
CA ALA A 367 20.63 -4.80 4.32
C ALA A 367 20.41 -4.88 5.83
N SER A 368 20.52 -3.73 6.48
CA SER A 368 20.30 -3.56 7.91
C SER A 368 19.84 -2.13 8.20
N LEU A 369 18.92 -1.96 9.14
CA LEU A 369 18.46 -0.65 9.62
C LEU A 369 18.98 -0.32 11.04
N ASN A 370 20.11 -0.92 11.42
CA ASN A 370 20.65 -0.87 12.78
C ASN A 370 19.68 -1.46 13.84
N PRO A 371 19.67 -2.79 14.02
CA PRO A 371 18.81 -3.49 14.96
C PRO A 371 18.76 -2.92 16.40
N GLU A 372 19.88 -2.48 16.98
CA GLU A 372 19.92 -1.85 18.32
C GLU A 372 19.22 -0.51 18.35
N GLN A 373 19.50 0.35 17.37
CA GLN A 373 18.87 1.66 17.30
C GLN A 373 17.36 1.48 17.17
N PHE A 374 16.91 0.59 16.28
CA PHE A 374 15.50 0.25 16.18
C PHE A 374 14.96 -0.37 17.47
N SER A 375 15.68 -1.31 18.08
CA SER A 375 15.22 -1.97 19.30
C SER A 375 15.00 -0.98 20.44
N THR A 376 15.90 0.00 20.55
CA THR A 376 15.85 1.07 21.55
C THR A 376 14.69 2.03 21.28
N LEU A 377 14.53 2.49 20.04
CA LEU A 377 13.45 3.40 19.65
C LEU A 377 12.06 2.74 19.77
N ALA A 378 11.93 1.50 19.30
CA ALA A 378 10.70 0.72 19.38
C ALA A 378 10.44 0.14 20.78
N SER A 379 11.42 0.18 21.69
CA SER A 379 11.37 -0.47 23.01
C SER A 379 10.95 -1.96 22.92
N THR A 380 11.38 -2.64 21.85
CA THR A 380 11.00 -4.03 21.58
C THR A 380 11.88 -5.03 22.32
N THR A 381 11.26 -6.13 22.71
CA THR A 381 11.93 -7.32 23.28
C THR A 381 11.63 -8.60 22.50
N ASP A 382 10.77 -8.50 21.49
CA ASP A 382 10.36 -9.62 20.66
C ASP A 382 11.28 -9.70 19.44
N ALA A 383 11.75 -10.91 19.12
CA ALA A 383 12.51 -11.16 17.91
C ALA A 383 12.02 -12.39 17.16
N MET A 384 12.21 -12.34 15.84
CA MET A 384 11.97 -13.47 14.97
C MET A 384 13.12 -13.63 14.00
N PHE A 385 13.55 -14.87 13.83
CA PHE A 385 14.61 -15.24 12.90
C PHE A 385 14.10 -16.31 11.93
N ILE A 386 14.39 -16.11 10.65
CA ILE A 386 14.01 -17.03 9.57
C ILE A 386 15.23 -17.26 8.68
N SER A 387 15.57 -18.52 8.43
CA SER A 387 16.63 -18.89 7.49
C SER A 387 16.38 -20.29 6.94
N PRO A 388 16.45 -20.52 5.62
CA PRO A 388 16.37 -21.88 5.06
C PRO A 388 17.41 -22.85 5.64
N SER A 389 18.56 -22.32 6.06
CA SER A 389 19.67 -23.10 6.63
C SER A 389 19.44 -23.57 8.07
N TYR A 390 18.43 -23.03 8.75
CA TYR A 390 18.12 -23.31 10.16
C TYR A 390 16.63 -23.58 10.35
N ASN A 391 16.28 -24.59 11.16
CA ASN A 391 14.89 -24.96 11.41
C ASN A 391 14.06 -25.17 10.11
N ALA A 392 14.71 -25.62 9.03
CA ALA A 392 14.13 -25.78 7.70
C ALA A 392 13.36 -24.55 7.17
N GLY A 393 13.76 -23.33 7.56
CA GLY A 393 13.09 -22.10 7.16
C GLY A 393 11.86 -21.74 7.99
N ALA A 394 11.47 -22.55 8.98
CA ALA A 394 10.40 -22.20 9.92
C ALA A 394 10.87 -21.12 10.89
N ALA A 395 9.98 -20.18 11.21
CA ALA A 395 10.28 -19.05 12.09
C ALA A 395 10.68 -19.50 13.50
N ILE A 396 11.79 -18.95 13.98
CA ILE A 396 12.25 -19.09 15.36
C ILE A 396 11.88 -17.80 16.07
N VAL A 397 10.93 -17.88 17.00
CA VAL A 397 10.36 -16.71 17.68
C VAL A 397 10.80 -16.69 19.13
N ASP A 398 11.18 -15.52 19.61
CA ASP A 398 11.51 -15.23 20.99
C ASP A 398 10.67 -14.05 21.47
N LEU A 399 9.75 -14.31 22.40
CA LEU A 399 8.85 -13.28 22.94
C LEU A 399 9.35 -12.84 24.31
N ALA A 400 9.27 -11.55 24.59
CA ALA A 400 9.67 -10.96 25.88
C ALA A 400 11.12 -11.26 26.30
N GLY A 401 12.04 -11.28 25.33
CA GLY A 401 13.43 -11.70 25.52
C GLY A 401 14.37 -10.66 26.17
N GLY A 402 13.90 -9.45 26.43
CA GLY A 402 14.76 -8.30 26.74
C GLY A 402 15.20 -7.52 25.50
N THR A 403 15.80 -6.35 25.70
CA THR A 403 16.17 -5.42 24.63
C THR A 403 17.32 -5.97 23.79
N TRP A 404 17.19 -5.91 22.47
CA TRP A 404 18.20 -6.34 21.50
C TRP A 404 19.24 -5.24 21.31
N ASN A 405 20.15 -5.14 22.28
CA ASN A 405 21.15 -4.06 22.39
C ASN A 405 22.57 -4.64 22.47
N TYR A 406 23.54 -4.01 21.81
CA TYR A 406 24.91 -4.52 21.68
C TYR A 406 25.73 -4.46 22.98
N ASN A 407 25.23 -3.77 24.00
CA ASN A 407 25.85 -3.60 25.32
C ASN A 407 25.33 -4.59 26.37
N SER A 408 24.25 -5.32 26.07
CA SER A 408 23.69 -6.33 26.97
C SER A 408 23.76 -7.71 26.33
N THR A 409 23.95 -8.75 27.13
CA THR A 409 23.86 -10.14 26.66
C THR A 409 22.47 -10.68 26.91
N LYS A 410 21.94 -11.47 25.98
CA LYS A 410 20.72 -12.26 26.15
C LYS A 410 21.05 -13.74 26.04
N CYS A 411 21.08 -14.42 27.18
CA CYS A 411 21.50 -15.82 27.27
C CYS A 411 20.37 -16.82 27.50
N THR A 412 19.12 -16.36 27.46
CA THR A 412 17.91 -17.16 27.66
C THR A 412 17.01 -17.05 26.43
N GLY A 413 16.04 -17.96 26.30
CA GLY A 413 15.12 -18.00 25.15
C GLY A 413 15.65 -18.78 23.94
N ASN A 414 14.87 -18.74 22.87
CA ASN A 414 15.09 -19.44 21.60
C ASN A 414 16.13 -18.72 20.74
N LEU A 415 16.15 -17.39 20.82
CA LEU A 415 17.15 -16.54 20.18
C LEU A 415 17.97 -15.87 21.27
N ARG A 416 19.28 -15.87 21.11
CA ARG A 416 20.21 -15.33 22.09
C ARG A 416 21.19 -14.41 21.38
N HIS A 417 21.75 -13.45 22.10
CA HIS A 417 22.81 -12.62 21.54
C HIS A 417 23.87 -12.30 22.58
N THR A 418 25.10 -12.17 22.08
CA THR A 418 26.23 -11.67 22.87
C THR A 418 26.22 -10.14 22.89
N SER A 419 27.02 -9.56 23.78
CA SER A 419 27.32 -8.12 23.79
C SER A 419 28.75 -7.90 23.30
N ARG A 420 29.16 -6.64 23.22
CA ARG A 420 30.55 -6.21 22.96
C ARG A 420 31.56 -6.77 23.97
N THR A 421 31.14 -7.04 25.20
CA THR A 421 32.04 -7.31 26.33
C THR A 421 31.77 -8.64 27.03
N ALA A 422 30.69 -9.34 26.68
CA ALA A 422 30.31 -10.60 27.29
C ALA A 422 29.58 -11.52 26.28
N GLY A 423 29.77 -12.82 26.45
CA GLY A 423 29.06 -13.86 25.71
C GLY A 423 28.15 -14.69 26.61
N CYS A 424 27.43 -15.63 26.01
CA CYS A 424 26.62 -16.60 26.75
C CYS A 424 27.34 -17.93 26.86
N ALA A 425 27.32 -18.54 28.06
CA ALA A 425 27.90 -19.86 28.26
C ALA A 425 27.28 -20.88 27.28
N GLY A 426 28.14 -21.66 26.62
CA GLY A 426 27.74 -22.67 25.63
C GLY A 426 27.52 -22.14 24.20
N GLN A 427 27.71 -20.84 23.95
CA GLN A 427 27.69 -20.30 22.59
C GLN A 427 29.10 -20.15 22.04
N ASN A 428 29.45 -20.97 21.04
CA ASN A 428 30.75 -20.88 20.38
C ASN A 428 30.72 -20.07 19.08
N ALA A 429 29.55 -19.54 18.67
CA ALA A 429 29.40 -18.67 17.51
C ALA A 429 30.01 -17.26 17.71
N ASN A 430 30.85 -17.06 18.71
CA ASN A 430 31.54 -15.81 18.98
C ASN A 430 32.82 -16.11 19.75
N ASP A 431 33.97 -16.01 19.10
CA ASP A 431 35.28 -16.21 19.71
C ASP A 431 36.07 -14.91 19.91
N ASN A 432 35.53 -13.75 19.52
CA ASN A 432 36.30 -12.49 19.51
C ASN A 432 35.48 -11.25 19.92
N TYR A 433 35.76 -10.70 21.09
CA TYR A 433 35.00 -9.60 21.72
C TYR A 433 35.51 -8.20 21.31
N ASN A 434 35.59 -7.93 20.00
CA ASN A 434 36.01 -6.62 19.48
C ASN A 434 34.84 -5.88 18.80
N SER A 435 35.03 -4.60 18.46
CA SER A 435 33.98 -3.74 17.90
C SER A 435 33.37 -4.23 16.59
N SER A 436 34.03 -5.16 15.88
CA SER A 436 33.58 -5.73 14.61
C SER A 436 32.60 -6.90 14.76
N ASP A 437 32.64 -7.61 15.88
CA ASP A 437 31.88 -8.87 16.11
C ASP A 437 30.75 -8.66 17.15
N ALA A 438 30.31 -7.41 17.28
CA ALA A 438 29.58 -6.90 18.44
C ALA A 438 28.10 -7.36 18.56
N PHE A 439 27.54 -8.04 17.56
CA PHE A 439 26.15 -8.54 17.61
C PHE A 439 25.97 -9.83 16.81
N ASN A 440 26.01 -10.94 17.55
CA ASN A 440 25.77 -12.28 17.02
C ASN A 440 24.38 -12.73 17.44
N ILE A 441 23.65 -13.35 16.51
CA ILE A 441 22.38 -14.00 16.83
C ILE A 441 22.66 -15.49 16.88
N ALA A 442 22.61 -16.07 18.07
CA ALA A 442 22.71 -17.50 18.27
C ALA A 442 21.32 -18.10 18.42
N VAL A 443 21.10 -19.21 17.72
CA VAL A 443 19.89 -20.02 17.81
C VAL A 443 20.10 -21.05 18.91
N ASN A 444 19.26 -21.01 19.95
CA ASN A 444 19.37 -21.85 21.14
C ASN A 444 20.75 -21.71 21.84
N SER A 445 21.19 -22.75 22.57
CA SER A 445 22.49 -22.81 23.26
C SER A 445 23.61 -23.44 22.41
N GLY A 446 23.54 -23.36 21.08
CA GLY A 446 24.42 -24.12 20.17
C GLY A 446 25.45 -23.28 19.40
N ASN A 447 26.09 -23.93 18.43
CA ASN A 447 27.04 -23.34 17.46
C ASN A 447 26.32 -22.83 16.20
N GLU A 448 25.03 -22.53 16.29
CA GLU A 448 24.21 -22.13 15.16
C GLU A 448 23.83 -20.68 15.33
N GLY A 449 24.16 -19.85 14.35
CA GLY A 449 23.90 -18.42 14.47
C GLY A 449 24.46 -17.60 13.33
N ILE A 450 24.11 -16.32 13.33
CA ILE A 450 24.71 -15.32 12.45
C ILE A 450 25.90 -14.71 13.19
N VAL A 451 27.05 -14.79 12.55
CA VAL A 451 28.26 -14.05 12.89
C VAL A 451 28.46 -13.05 11.77
N PRO A 452 28.53 -11.73 12.04
CA PRO A 452 28.92 -10.75 11.05
C PRO A 452 30.31 -11.10 10.47
N ALA A 453 30.48 -10.99 9.15
CA ALA A 453 31.62 -11.58 8.46
C ALA A 453 32.98 -11.01 8.89
N TYR A 454 33.86 -11.85 9.46
CA TYR A 454 35.29 -11.56 9.51
C TYR A 454 35.95 -12.04 8.21
N LYS A 455 36.58 -11.13 7.45
CA LYS A 455 37.46 -11.41 6.29
C LYS A 455 36.90 -12.41 5.26
N ALA A 456 35.70 -12.15 4.74
CA ALA A 456 35.05 -12.95 3.68
C ALA A 456 34.72 -14.42 4.05
N SER A 457 34.73 -14.78 5.33
CA SER A 457 34.38 -16.13 5.78
C SER A 457 33.58 -16.11 7.09
N GLU A 458 32.39 -15.51 7.08
CA GLU A 458 31.17 -16.05 7.75
C GLU A 458 29.93 -15.18 7.58
N VAL A 459 28.84 -15.78 7.09
CA VAL A 459 27.46 -15.39 7.41
C VAL A 459 26.72 -16.71 7.59
N CYS A 460 26.45 -17.10 8.83
CA CYS A 460 26.02 -18.42 9.31
C CYS A 460 27.13 -19.44 9.59
N TYR A 461 27.59 -19.41 10.85
CA TYR A 461 28.61 -20.25 11.46
C TYR A 461 28.24 -21.75 11.50
N SER A 462 29.25 -22.60 11.74
CA SER A 462 29.25 -24.08 11.58
C SER A 462 29.44 -24.59 10.15
N GLY A 463 30.40 -24.02 9.41
CA GLY A 463 30.86 -24.55 8.12
C GLY A 463 29.92 -24.34 6.93
N LYS A 464 28.86 -23.52 7.10
CA LYS A 464 27.82 -23.28 6.07
C LYS A 464 28.12 -22.12 5.10
N GLY A 465 29.26 -21.43 5.24
CA GLY A 465 29.63 -20.34 4.31
C GLY A 465 28.75 -19.11 4.50
N SER A 466 28.30 -18.48 3.39
CA SER A 466 27.28 -17.41 3.41
C SER A 466 25.87 -17.99 3.39
N CYS A 467 24.97 -17.53 4.25
CA CYS A 467 23.58 -17.97 4.31
C CYS A 467 22.58 -16.86 3.98
N THR A 468 21.38 -17.32 3.63
CA THR A 468 20.19 -16.48 3.54
C THR A 468 19.46 -16.45 4.88
N PHE A 469 19.13 -15.26 5.37
CA PHE A 469 18.37 -15.07 6.59
C PHE A 469 17.55 -13.78 6.57
N ARG A 470 16.56 -13.71 7.46
CA ARG A 470 15.77 -12.52 7.80
C ARG A 470 15.66 -12.42 9.32
N PHE A 471 15.98 -11.25 9.86
CA PHE A 471 15.91 -10.95 11.28
C PHE A 471 14.94 -9.79 11.54
N PHE A 472 13.95 -10.04 12.38
CA PHE A 472 12.86 -9.14 12.65
C PHE A 472 12.78 -8.78 14.14
N LEU A 473 12.30 -7.57 14.40
CA LEU A 473 11.96 -7.05 15.72
C LEU A 473 10.55 -6.47 15.70
N ARG A 474 9.81 -6.48 16.81
CA ARG A 474 8.43 -5.93 16.83
C ARG A 474 8.01 -5.17 18.08
#